data_AF-A0A4P9VPT7-F1
#
_entry.id   AF-A0A4P9VPT7-F1
#
_cell.length_a   1.000
_cell.length_b   1.000
_cell.length_c   1.000
_cell.angle_alpha   90.00
_cell.angle_beta   90.00
_cell.angle_gamma   90.00
#
_symmetry.space_group_name_H-M   'P 1'
#
loop_
_entity.id
_entity.type
_entity.pdbx_description
1 polymer ?
#
loop_
_entity_poly.entity_id
_entity_poly.type
_entity_poly.pdbx_seq_one_letter_code
_entity_poly.pdbx_strand_id
1 'polypeptide(L)'
;MKGSGTPHITMVKKILADGSACRKCNDVQQRLEASGFIDLIDEVIEAHEVDLFSPGMIKAAELGVTQAPFFIVEDPSYGTRIYTVYFKLVQEVLKPHHQQLEEDPRRHIPKL
;
A
#
# COMPACT_ATOMS: atom_id res chain seq x y z
N MET A 1 23.31 -4.00 -11.03
CA MET A 1 23.18 -2.81 -10.17
C MET A 1 21.92 -3.04 -9.33
N LYS A 2 22.03 -3.32 -8.03
CA LYS A 2 20.86 -3.44 -7.14
C LYS A 2 20.57 -2.05 -6.59
N GLY A 3 19.45 -1.44 -6.99
CA GLY A 3 19.07 -0.12 -6.50
C GLY A 3 18.75 -0.20 -5.01
N SER A 4 19.41 0.62 -4.21
CA SER A 4 19.21 0.69 -2.75
C SER A 4 18.03 1.59 -2.37
N GLY A 5 16.90 1.44 -3.07
CA GLY A 5 15.72 2.25 -2.86
C GLY A 5 14.69 1.52 -2.00
N THR A 6 14.16 2.19 -0.98
CA THR A 6 12.95 1.75 -0.27
C THR A 6 11.75 1.93 -1.21
N PRO A 7 10.90 0.91 -1.42
CA PRO A 7 9.69 1.06 -2.22
C PRO A 7 8.73 2.06 -1.56
N HIS A 8 8.07 2.89 -2.37
CA HIS A 8 6.93 3.68 -1.92
C HIS A 8 5.64 2.90 -2.15
N ILE A 9 4.81 2.76 -1.12
CA ILE A 9 3.62 1.92 -1.12
C ILE A 9 2.38 2.77 -0.87
N THR A 10 1.56 2.91 -1.91
CA THR A 10 0.25 3.56 -1.83
C THR A 10 -0.85 2.51 -1.75
N MET A 11 -1.73 2.60 -0.74
CA MET A 11 -2.98 1.84 -0.70
C MET A 11 -4.14 2.68 -1.23
N VAL A 12 -4.87 2.17 -2.21
CA VAL A 12 -6.13 2.78 -2.67
C VAL A 12 -7.30 2.02 -2.06
N LYS A 13 -8.15 2.71 -1.29
CA LYS A 13 -9.37 2.17 -0.70
C LYS A 13 -10.61 2.81 -1.32
N LYS A 14 -11.72 2.06 -1.39
CA LYS A 14 -12.99 2.57 -1.92
C LYS A 14 -13.90 3.01 -0.78
N ILE A 15 -14.49 4.20 -0.93
CA ILE A 15 -15.57 4.73 -0.11
C ILE A 15 -16.87 4.58 -0.90
N LEU A 16 -17.84 3.88 -0.32
CA LEU A 16 -19.14 3.61 -0.92
C LEU A 16 -20.03 4.85 -0.91
N ALA A 17 -21.12 4.81 -1.68
CA ALA A 17 -22.07 5.93 -1.75
C ALA A 17 -22.69 6.32 -0.39
N ASP A 18 -22.73 5.40 0.57
CA ASP A 18 -23.20 5.66 1.95
C ASP A 18 -22.12 6.28 2.86
N GLY A 19 -20.92 6.54 2.32
CA GLY A 19 -19.77 7.09 3.05
C GLY A 19 -18.95 6.04 3.82
N SER A 20 -19.38 4.78 3.84
CA SER A 20 -18.62 3.71 4.49
C SER A 20 -17.46 3.24 3.61
N ALA A 21 -16.36 2.84 4.23
CA ALA A 21 -15.30 2.14 3.50
C ALA A 21 -15.78 0.75 3.07
N CYS A 22 -15.34 0.32 1.89
CA CYS A 22 -15.70 -0.99 1.35
C CYS A 22 -15.32 -2.12 2.33
N ARG A 23 -16.14 -3.17 2.42
CA ARG A 23 -15.91 -4.28 3.38
C ARG A 23 -14.48 -4.85 3.30
N LYS A 24 -14.02 -5.16 2.09
CA LYS A 24 -12.66 -5.68 1.87
C LYS A 24 -11.56 -4.68 2.27
N CYS A 25 -11.83 -3.39 2.11
CA CYS A 25 -10.91 -2.32 2.49
C CYS A 25 -10.71 -2.32 4.01
N ASN A 26 -11.81 -2.43 4.77
CA ASN A 26 -11.76 -2.55 6.24
C ASN A 26 -11.03 -3.83 6.69
N ASP A 27 -11.34 -4.97 6.06
CA ASP A 27 -10.69 -6.24 6.41
C ASP A 27 -9.17 -6.20 6.19
N VAL A 28 -8.73 -5.57 5.10
CA VAL A 28 -7.30 -5.43 4.77
C VAL A 28 -6.62 -4.41 5.67
N GLN A 29 -7.27 -3.28 5.94
CA GLN A 29 -6.77 -2.27 6.89
C GLN A 29 -6.51 -2.89 8.27
N GLN A 30 -7.49 -3.64 8.82
CA GLN A 30 -7.33 -4.31 10.11
C GLN A 30 -6.18 -5.33 10.10
N ARG A 31 -5.96 -6.03 8.99
CA ARG A 31 -4.83 -6.97 8.86
C ARG A 31 -3.48 -6.24 8.82
N LEU A 32 -3.40 -5.10 8.12
CA LEU A 32 -2.21 -4.25 8.10
C LEU A 32 -1.89 -3.74 9.51
N GLU A 33 -2.89 -3.25 10.23
CA GLU A 33 -2.74 -2.77 11.61
C GLU A 33 -2.32 -3.88 12.57
N ALA A 34 -3.03 -5.02 12.56
CA ALA A 34 -2.75 -6.14 13.45
C ALA A 34 -1.38 -6.80 13.21
N SER A 35 -0.79 -6.64 12.02
CA SER A 35 0.54 -7.15 11.68
C SER A 35 1.66 -6.13 11.84
N GLY A 36 1.35 -4.86 12.13
CA GLY A 36 2.32 -3.78 12.15
C GLY A 36 2.82 -3.35 10.75
N PHE A 37 2.32 -3.97 9.68
CA PHE A 37 2.68 -3.57 8.32
C PHE A 37 2.03 -2.26 7.87
N ILE A 38 1.06 -1.74 8.64
CA ILE A 38 0.48 -0.42 8.35
C ILE A 38 1.55 0.69 8.33
N ASP A 39 2.60 0.56 9.14
CA ASP A 39 3.72 1.52 9.20
C ASP A 39 4.59 1.52 7.93
N LEU A 40 4.39 0.54 7.04
CA LEU A 40 5.07 0.44 5.73
C LEU A 40 4.21 0.98 4.59
N ILE A 41 2.97 1.42 4.86
CA ILE A 41 2.12 2.06 3.86
C ILE A 41 2.38 3.56 3.94
N ASP A 42 3.00 4.11 2.90
CA ASP A 42 3.39 5.52 2.88
C ASP A 42 2.20 6.45 2.64
N GLU A 43 1.23 6.00 1.85
CA GLU A 43 0.08 6.81 1.48
C GLU A 43 -1.20 5.96 1.39
N VAL A 44 -2.32 6.54 1.81
CA VAL A 44 -3.66 5.97 1.61
C VAL A 44 -4.51 6.95 0.82
N ILE A 45 -4.99 6.51 -0.35
CA ILE A 45 -5.83 7.30 -1.25
C ILE A 45 -7.26 6.74 -1.25
N GLU A 46 -8.24 7.64 -1.27
CA GLU A 46 -9.66 7.30 -1.30
C GLU A 46 -10.25 7.42 -2.71
N ALA A 47 -10.92 6.35 -3.15
CA ALA A 47 -11.76 6.30 -4.33
C ALA A 47 -13.22 6.39 -3.90
N HIS A 48 -13.84 7.55 -4.08
CA HIS A 48 -15.24 7.76 -3.69
C HIS A 48 -16.17 7.35 -4.83
N GLU A 49 -17.08 6.42 -4.57
CA GLU A 49 -17.98 5.85 -5.59
C GLU A 49 -18.93 6.88 -6.23
N VAL A 50 -19.23 7.96 -5.50
CA VAL A 50 -20.09 9.07 -5.96
C VAL A 50 -19.31 10.22 -6.59
N ASP A 51 -17.98 10.15 -6.61
CA ASP A 51 -17.10 11.15 -7.20
C ASP A 51 -16.04 10.50 -8.09
N LEU A 52 -16.31 10.49 -9.40
CA LEU A 52 -15.41 9.95 -10.42
C LEU A 52 -14.08 10.71 -10.52
N PHE A 53 -14.01 11.93 -9.97
CA PHE A 53 -12.80 12.76 -9.95
C PHE A 53 -12.06 12.67 -8.61
N SER A 54 -12.54 11.85 -7.68
CA SER A 54 -11.78 11.56 -6.46
C SER A 54 -10.41 10.95 -6.83
N PRO A 55 -9.34 11.28 -6.08
CA PRO A 55 -7.99 10.86 -6.45
C PRO A 55 -7.84 9.35 -6.67
N GLY A 56 -8.52 8.54 -5.84
CA GLY A 56 -8.49 7.08 -5.99
C GLY A 56 -9.25 6.58 -7.22
N MET A 57 -10.35 7.24 -7.62
CA MET A 57 -11.10 6.88 -8.84
C MET A 57 -10.31 7.20 -10.10
N ILE A 58 -9.67 8.37 -10.15
CA ILE A 58 -8.76 8.75 -11.25
C ILE A 58 -7.62 7.74 -11.35
N LYS A 59 -6.95 7.45 -10.22
CA LYS A 59 -5.83 6.51 -10.20
C LYS A 59 -6.23 5.10 -10.63
N ALA A 60 -7.40 4.63 -10.17
CA ALA A 60 -7.94 3.34 -10.58
C ALA A 60 -8.22 3.28 -12.09
N ALA A 61 -8.78 4.35 -12.67
CA ALA A 61 -9.04 4.45 -14.11
C ALA A 61 -7.74 4.47 -14.94
N GLU A 62 -6.75 5.28 -14.54
CA GLU A 62 -5.43 5.36 -15.20
C GLU A 62 -4.73 3.99 -15.25
N LEU A 63 -4.86 3.20 -14.19
CA LEU A 63 -4.22 1.89 -14.05
C LEU A 63 -5.09 0.73 -14.54
N GLY A 64 -6.33 0.99 -14.99
CA GLY A 64 -7.28 -0.03 -15.43
C GLY A 64 -7.72 -1.00 -14.33
N VAL A 65 -7.70 -0.57 -13.06
CA VAL A 65 -8.04 -1.40 -11.90
C VAL A 65 -9.46 -1.10 -11.45
N THR A 66 -10.30 -2.12 -11.30
CA THR A 66 -11.72 -1.97 -10.92
C THR A 66 -12.04 -2.44 -9.50
N GLN A 67 -11.08 -3.09 -8.83
CA GLN A 67 -11.28 -3.70 -7.51
C GLN A 67 -10.54 -2.90 -6.43
N ALA A 68 -11.13 -2.80 -5.24
CA ALA A 68 -10.52 -2.20 -4.06
C ALA A 68 -10.58 -3.16 -2.85
N PRO A 69 -9.60 -3.10 -1.93
CA PRO A 69 -8.41 -2.26 -2.02
C PRO A 69 -7.42 -2.81 -3.07
N PHE A 70 -6.57 -1.93 -3.59
CA PHE A 70 -5.40 -2.31 -4.35
C PHE A 70 -4.21 -1.45 -3.92
N PHE A 71 -3.01 -1.89 -4.28
CA PHE A 71 -1.77 -1.26 -3.86
C PHE A 71 -0.90 -0.95 -5.05
N ILE A 72 -0.25 0.19 -5.00
CA ILE A 72 0.74 0.64 -5.97
C ILE A 72 2.07 0.62 -5.25
N VAL A 73 3.03 -0.09 -5.81
CA VAL A 73 4.38 -0.23 -5.26
C VAL A 73 5.33 0.37 -6.27
N GLU A 74 5.89 1.53 -5.95
CA GLU A 74 6.88 2.23 -6.76
C GLU A 74 8.27 1.88 -6.23
N ASP A 75 8.92 0.94 -6.91
CA ASP A 75 10.23 0.43 -6.51
C ASP A 75 11.31 0.98 -7.45
N PRO A 76 12.35 1.67 -6.93
CA PRO A 76 13.42 2.21 -7.78
C PRO A 76 14.20 1.15 -8.57
N SER A 77 14.17 -0.12 -8.14
CA SER A 77 14.83 -1.25 -8.80
C SER A 77 13.92 -2.01 -9.77
N TYR A 78 12.62 -2.04 -9.51
CA TYR A 78 11.66 -2.90 -10.24
C TYR A 78 10.55 -2.13 -10.95
N GLY A 79 10.52 -0.80 -10.84
CA GLY A 79 9.47 0.07 -11.37
C GLY A 79 8.16 -0.05 -10.60
N THR A 80 7.10 0.49 -11.19
CA THR A 80 5.74 0.48 -10.61
C THR A 80 5.07 -0.88 -10.79
N ARG A 81 4.55 -1.46 -9.71
CA ARG A 81 3.79 -2.72 -9.69
C ARG A 81 2.46 -2.53 -8.98
N ILE A 82 1.42 -3.22 -9.46
CA ILE A 82 0.08 -3.17 -8.89
C ILE A 82 -0.24 -4.50 -8.23
N TYR A 83 -0.69 -4.44 -6.98
CA TYR A 83 -1.15 -5.60 -6.22
C TYR A 83 -2.64 -5.46 -5.89
N THR A 84 -3.47 -6.33 -6.44
CA THR A 84 -4.90 -6.45 -6.09
C THR A 84 -5.16 -7.56 -5.07
N VAL A 85 -4.13 -8.33 -4.71
CA VAL A 85 -4.19 -9.44 -3.76
C VAL A 85 -3.29 -9.14 -2.58
N TYR A 86 -3.89 -8.85 -1.42
CA TYR A 86 -3.18 -8.50 -0.18
C TYR A 86 -2.08 -9.51 0.18
N PHE A 87 -2.36 -10.81 0.12
CA PHE A 87 -1.35 -11.82 0.49
C PHE A 87 -0.13 -11.81 -0.43
N LYS A 88 -0.29 -11.47 -1.73
CA LYS A 88 0.86 -11.35 -2.64
C LYS A 88 1.73 -10.15 -2.26
N LEU A 89 1.11 -8.99 -1.99
CA LEU A 89 1.82 -7.81 -1.48
C LEU A 89 2.62 -8.14 -0.21
N VAL A 90 2.01 -8.86 0.73
CA VAL A 90 2.68 -9.23 1.99
C VAL A 90 3.93 -10.07 1.73
N GLN A 91 3.84 -11.12 0.90
CA GLN A 91 4.99 -12.02 0.69
C GLN A 91 6.07 -11.38 -0.18
N GLU A 92 5.69 -10.61 -1.19
CA GLU A 92 6.65 -10.08 -2.18
C GLU A 92 7.25 -8.73 -1.79
N VAL A 93 6.57 -7.95 -0.94
CA VAL A 93 6.95 -6.57 -0.63
C VAL A 93 7.07 -6.34 0.87
N LEU A 94 5.97 -6.47 1.62
CA LEU A 94 5.95 -6.01 3.03
C LEU A 94 6.88 -6.82 3.94
N LYS A 95 6.88 -8.15 3.83
CA LYS A 95 7.77 -8.99 4.64
C LYS A 95 9.25 -8.77 4.29
N PRO A 96 9.70 -8.85 3.03
CA PRO A 96 11.08 -8.53 2.68
C PRO A 96 11.49 -7.13 3.14
N HIS A 97 10.62 -6.14 2.95
CA HIS A 97 10.91 -4.76 3.35
C HIS A 97 11.04 -4.61 4.87
N HIS A 98 10.14 -5.22 5.64
CA HIS A 98 10.20 -5.23 7.10
C HIS A 98 11.52 -5.85 7.61
N GLN A 99 11.90 -7.02 7.06
CA GLN A 99 13.16 -7.69 7.44
C GLN A 99 14.38 -6.83 7.11
N GLN A 100 14.41 -6.18 5.95
CA GLN A 100 15.48 -5.25 5.58
C GLN A 100 15.60 -4.07 6.56
N LEU A 101 14.49 -3.57 7.08
CA LEU A 101 14.47 -2.48 8.08
C LEU A 101 14.90 -2.95 9.47
N GLU A 102 14.66 -4.21 9.84
CA GLU A 102 15.13 -4.78 11.11
C GLU A 102 16.63 -5.07 11.09
N GLU A 103 17.15 -5.49 9.93
CA GLU A 103 18.56 -5.84 9.74
C GLU A 103 19.47 -4.63 9.48
N ASP A 104 18.93 -3.42 9.24
CA ASP A 104 19.74 -2.22 8.97
C ASP A 104 20.56 -1.79 10.21
N PRO A 105 21.90 -1.91 10.20
CA PRO A 105 22.75 -1.59 11.35
C PRO A 105 22.73 -0.10 11.72
N ARG A 106 22.24 0.79 10.82
CA ARG A 106 22.11 2.23 11.10
C ARG A 106 20.95 2.56 12.04
N ARG A 107 20.04 1.62 12.30
CA ARG A 107 18.90 1.80 13.21
C ARG A 107 19.29 1.76 14.70
N HIS A 108 20.51 1.30 15.02
CA HIS A 108 20.98 1.11 16.39
C HIS A 108 21.66 2.32 17.04
N ILE A 109 21.41 3.55 16.55
CA ILE A 109 21.85 4.75 17.27
C ILE A 109 20.90 4.93 18.46
N PRO A 110 21.35 4.76 19.72
CA PRO A 110 20.52 5.05 20.87
C PRO A 110 20.16 6.53 20.80
N LYS A 111 18.88 6.88 20.96
CA LYS A 111 18.50 8.28 21.20
C LYS A 111 19.21 8.71 22.50
N LEU A 112 20.18 9.62 22.36
CA LEU A 112 20.86 10.28 23.47
C LEU A 112 19.88 11.11 24.30
#